data_AF-W2HQC5-F1
#
_entry.id   AF-W2HQC5-F1
#
_cell.length_a   1.000
_cell.length_b   1.000
_cell.length_c   1.000
_cell.angle_alpha   90.00
_cell.angle_beta   90.00
_cell.angle_gamma   90.00
#
_symmetry.space_group_name_H-M   'P 1'
#
loop_
_entity.id
_entity.type
_entity.pdbx_description
1 polymer ?
#
loop_
_entity_poly.entity_id
_entity_poly.type
_entity_poly.pdbx_seq_one_letter_code
_entity_poly.pdbx_strand_id
1 'polypeptide(L)'
;MEWLIPLHHSVPPLGEWRDDLVDESNVRDLMESAPWEILAAKIDPLTFRGRGWFRRMMQLYAFYEDEHLQAYWDFAHAFPVSIAKRRASRYLDAFYTDRKQRRPRAGARGKSFLQEVLIGLLRGYCDLDLLLDPFFLHFPRPGEVGAWYPGIEDGADPADLLEALAISDGNHYRDVPEDHPALGIA
;
A
#
# COMPACT_ATOMS: atom_id res chain seq x y z
N MET A 1 20.09 7.97 -7.11
CA MET A 1 19.39 7.71 -5.84
C MET A 1 17.90 7.88 -6.13
N GLU A 2 17.32 6.93 -6.87
CA GLU A 2 15.95 6.99 -7.44
C GLU A 2 15.05 5.88 -6.83
N TRP A 3 15.40 5.36 -5.66
CA TRP A 3 14.92 4.09 -5.11
C TRP A 3 13.57 4.15 -4.37
N LEU A 4 12.74 5.18 -4.57
CA LEU A 4 11.54 5.41 -3.74
C LEU A 4 10.24 5.68 -4.52
N ILE A 5 10.27 5.67 -5.85
CA ILE A 5 9.07 5.91 -6.65
C ILE A 5 9.01 4.81 -7.71
N PRO A 6 7.99 3.92 -7.66
CA PRO A 6 7.76 2.97 -8.74
C PRO A 6 7.63 3.73 -10.07
N LEU A 7 8.30 3.24 -11.12
CA LEU A 7 8.07 3.72 -12.48
C LEU A 7 6.63 3.37 -12.82
N HIS A 8 5.79 4.39 -13.02
CA HIS A 8 4.43 4.22 -13.51
C HIS A 8 4.48 3.46 -14.84
N HIS A 9 3.84 2.29 -14.91
CA HIS A 9 3.42 1.72 -16.19
C HIS A 9 2.66 2.80 -16.95
N SER A 10 2.91 2.88 -18.26
CA SER A 10 2.21 3.86 -19.11
C SER A 10 0.70 3.67 -18.96
N VAL A 11 -0.04 4.79 -18.90
CA VAL A 11 -1.49 4.74 -18.81
C VAL A 11 -2.01 3.92 -19.99
N PRO A 12 -2.76 2.82 -19.76
CA PRO A 12 -3.37 2.05 -20.81
C PRO A 12 -4.21 2.97 -21.70
N PRO A 13 -4.19 2.77 -23.03
CA PRO A 13 -5.09 3.47 -23.93
C PRO A 13 -6.54 3.52 -23.42
N LEU A 14 -7.21 4.64 -23.71
CA LEU A 14 -8.63 4.80 -23.40
C LEU A 14 -9.43 3.68 -24.09
N GLY A 15 -10.23 2.95 -23.31
CA GLY A 15 -11.02 1.81 -23.79
C GLY A 15 -10.44 0.44 -23.48
N GLU A 16 -9.21 0.36 -22.96
CA GLU A 16 -8.61 -0.90 -22.47
C GLU A 16 -8.90 -1.17 -20.98
N TRP A 17 -9.61 -0.26 -20.32
CA TRP A 17 -10.02 -0.39 -18.93
C TRP A 17 -11.32 0.38 -18.70
N ARG A 18 -12.04 0.01 -17.63
CA ARG A 18 -13.37 0.51 -17.27
C ARG A 18 -13.31 1.86 -16.52
N ASP A 19 -12.91 2.92 -17.23
CA ASP A 19 -12.94 4.32 -16.69
C ASP A 19 -14.37 4.74 -16.30
N ASP A 20 -15.40 4.13 -16.89
CA ASP A 20 -16.80 4.37 -16.56
C ASP A 20 -17.12 4.01 -15.10
N LEU A 21 -16.45 3.01 -14.51
CA LEU A 21 -16.61 2.64 -13.10
C LEU A 21 -16.03 3.69 -12.14
N VAL A 22 -15.17 4.60 -12.61
CA VAL A 22 -14.60 5.67 -11.78
C VAL A 22 -15.55 6.85 -11.69
N ASP A 23 -16.73 6.64 -11.11
CA ASP A 23 -17.70 7.70 -10.80
C ASP A 23 -17.79 7.96 -9.29
N GLU A 24 -18.54 9.00 -8.92
CA GLU A 24 -18.67 9.40 -7.52
C GLU A 24 -19.31 8.32 -6.64
N SER A 25 -20.31 7.59 -7.13
CA SER A 25 -21.00 6.55 -6.35
C SER A 25 -20.06 5.39 -6.10
N ASN A 26 -19.48 4.85 -7.16
CA ASN A 26 -18.58 3.71 -7.09
C ASN A 26 -17.34 4.00 -6.22
N VAL A 27 -16.76 5.20 -6.34
CA VAL A 27 -15.61 5.58 -5.49
C VAL A 27 -16.04 5.71 -4.04
N ARG A 28 -17.23 6.23 -3.77
CA ARG A 28 -17.74 6.33 -2.41
C ARG A 28 -17.97 4.95 -1.79
N ASP A 29 -18.64 4.06 -2.52
CA ASP A 29 -18.91 2.69 -2.06
C ASP A 29 -17.60 1.94 -1.78
N LEU A 30 -16.60 2.08 -2.66
CA LEU A 30 -15.25 1.54 -2.45
C LEU A 30 -14.59 2.11 -1.17
N MET A 31 -14.71 3.40 -0.91
CA MET A 31 -14.06 4.01 0.26
C MET A 31 -14.80 3.70 1.57
N GLU A 32 -16.13 3.53 1.50
CA GLU A 32 -16.96 3.12 2.63
C GLU A 32 -16.73 1.65 3.02
N SER A 33 -16.34 0.79 2.07
CA SER A 33 -15.96 -0.60 2.37
C SER A 33 -14.59 -0.74 3.06
N ALA A 34 -13.85 0.37 3.23
CA ALA A 34 -12.54 0.41 3.87
C ALA A 34 -11.56 -0.68 3.38
N PRO A 35 -11.22 -0.74 2.08
CA PRO A 35 -10.44 -1.85 1.49
C PRO A 35 -9.05 -2.02 2.10
N TRP A 36 -8.51 -0.99 2.76
CA TRP A 36 -7.26 -1.07 3.50
C TRP A 36 -7.35 -1.87 4.80
N GLU A 37 -8.53 -2.27 5.29
CA GLU A 37 -8.68 -3.10 6.50
C GLU A 37 -8.10 -4.49 6.32
N ILE A 38 -8.00 -5.00 5.09
CA ILE A 38 -7.23 -6.22 4.79
C ILE A 38 -5.78 -6.08 5.28
N LEU A 39 -5.28 -4.83 5.36
CA LEU A 39 -3.95 -4.55 5.85
C LEU A 39 -3.83 -4.52 7.38
N ALA A 40 -4.93 -4.66 8.14
CA ALA A 40 -4.89 -4.63 9.60
C ALA A 40 -4.46 -5.96 10.24
N ALA A 41 -4.41 -7.05 9.45
CA ALA A 41 -4.00 -8.36 9.94
C ALA A 41 -2.58 -8.30 10.54
N LYS A 42 -2.49 -8.54 11.85
CA LYS A 42 -1.21 -8.51 12.57
C LYS A 42 -0.41 -9.78 12.24
N ILE A 43 0.82 -9.58 11.78
CA ILE A 43 1.78 -10.64 11.50
C ILE A 43 2.80 -10.68 12.63
N ASP A 44 3.08 -11.86 13.17
CA ASP A 44 4.14 -12.02 14.16
C ASP A 44 5.52 -11.96 13.49
N PRO A 45 6.52 -11.34 14.14
CA PRO A 45 7.85 -11.26 13.56
C PRO A 45 8.51 -12.63 13.47
N LEU A 46 9.18 -12.88 12.34
CA LEU A 46 9.86 -14.15 12.08
C LEU A 46 11.33 -14.15 12.52
N THR A 47 11.99 -13.01 12.41
CA THR A 47 13.45 -12.87 12.55
C THR A 47 13.89 -12.38 13.94
N PHE A 48 12.97 -11.87 14.76
CA PHE A 48 13.26 -11.37 16.11
C PHE A 48 12.17 -11.66 17.13
N ARG A 49 12.54 -11.62 18.41
CA ARG A 49 11.59 -11.79 19.53
C ARG A 49 11.18 -10.43 20.10
N GLY A 50 9.89 -10.26 20.42
CA GLY A 50 9.31 -9.04 21.03
C GLY A 50 9.74 -8.76 22.48
N ARG A 51 11.05 -8.58 22.71
CA ARG A 51 11.65 -8.26 24.02
C ARG A 51 12.66 -7.11 23.90
N GLY A 52 12.93 -6.44 25.02
CA GLY A 52 13.90 -5.35 25.08
C GLY A 52 13.61 -4.26 24.05
N TRP A 53 14.64 -3.88 23.30
CA TRP A 53 14.55 -2.87 22.24
C TRP A 53 13.54 -3.23 21.15
N PHE A 54 13.49 -4.50 20.72
CA PHE A 54 12.55 -4.97 19.70
C PHE A 54 11.08 -4.80 20.10
N ARG A 55 10.73 -4.97 21.38
CA ARG A 55 9.36 -4.73 21.85
C ARG A 55 8.92 -3.28 21.63
N ARG A 56 9.80 -2.33 21.97
CA ARG A 56 9.51 -0.90 21.78
C ARG A 56 9.39 -0.56 20.30
N MET A 57 10.28 -1.12 19.48
CA MET A 57 10.25 -0.95 18.03
C MET A 57 8.94 -1.48 17.44
N MET A 58 8.51 -2.69 17.80
CA MET A 58 7.24 -3.26 17.35
C MET A 58 6.04 -2.38 17.71
N GLN A 59 6.02 -1.81 18.92
CA GLN A 59 4.94 -0.93 19.34
C GLN A 59 4.89 0.37 18.53
N LEU A 60 6.07 0.96 18.25
CA LEU A 60 6.16 2.16 17.42
C LEU A 60 5.68 1.88 15.99
N TYR A 61 6.05 0.73 15.44
CA TYR A 61 5.63 0.34 14.11
C TYR A 61 4.13 0.00 14.04
N ALA A 62 3.60 -0.74 15.01
CA ALA A 62 2.18 -1.09 15.06
C ALA A 62 1.29 0.17 15.14
N PHE A 63 1.68 1.15 15.96
CA PHE A 63 0.99 2.44 16.03
C PHE A 63 1.05 3.20 14.70
N TYR A 64 2.22 3.18 14.05
CA TYR A 64 2.41 3.79 12.73
C TYR A 64 1.55 3.11 11.65
N GLU A 65 1.51 1.78 11.65
CA GLU A 65 0.70 0.99 10.72
C GLU A 65 -0.78 1.33 10.88
N ASP A 66 -1.32 1.29 12.10
CA ASP A 66 -2.74 1.55 12.39
C ASP A 66 -3.17 2.96 11.93
N GLU A 67 -2.32 3.98 12.08
CA GLU A 67 -2.60 5.35 11.63
C GLU A 67 -2.55 5.54 10.10
N HIS A 68 -1.90 4.62 9.36
CA HIS A 68 -1.55 4.84 7.96
C HIS A 68 -1.91 3.69 7.01
N LEU A 69 -2.64 2.67 7.43
CA LEU A 69 -3.13 1.57 6.57
C LEU A 69 -3.72 2.06 5.25
N GLN A 70 -4.58 3.07 5.30
CA GLN A 70 -5.18 3.65 4.10
C GLN A 70 -4.12 4.25 3.16
N ALA A 71 -3.13 4.96 3.71
CA ALA A 71 -2.07 5.56 2.91
C ALA A 71 -1.15 4.51 2.26
N TYR A 72 -1.03 3.34 2.89
CA TYR A 72 -0.32 2.19 2.32
C TYR A 72 -1.10 1.52 1.20
N TRP A 73 -2.38 1.26 1.44
CA TRP A 73 -3.27 0.76 0.41
C TRP A 73 -3.27 1.72 -0.79
N ASP A 74 -3.27 3.04 -0.54
CA ASP A 74 -3.18 4.05 -1.60
C ASP A 74 -1.86 3.98 -2.41
N PHE A 75 -0.78 3.54 -1.76
CA PHE A 75 0.53 3.43 -2.39
C PHE A 75 0.59 2.20 -3.30
N ALA A 76 0.02 1.08 -2.87
CA ALA A 76 -0.05 -0.14 -3.66
C ALA A 76 -1.06 -0.06 -4.81
N HIS A 77 -2.16 0.68 -4.62
CA HIS A 77 -3.29 0.71 -5.57
C HIS A 77 -3.42 2.04 -6.32
N ALA A 78 -2.42 2.47 -7.09
CA ALA A 78 -2.47 3.80 -7.71
C ALA A 78 -3.77 4.03 -8.52
N PHE A 79 -4.63 4.95 -8.06
CA PHE A 79 -6.01 5.10 -8.55
C PHE A 79 -6.14 6.29 -9.52
N PRO A 80 -6.39 6.09 -10.82
CA PRO A 80 -6.51 7.17 -11.79
C PRO A 80 -7.85 7.91 -11.66
N VAL A 81 -7.82 9.23 -11.50
CA VAL A 81 -9.01 10.09 -11.60
C VAL A 81 -8.73 11.20 -12.62
N SER A 82 -9.48 11.20 -13.72
CA SER A 82 -9.26 12.16 -14.81
C SER A 82 -9.54 13.60 -14.37
N ILE A 83 -8.87 14.57 -15.00
CA ILE A 83 -9.10 16.01 -14.75
C ILE A 83 -10.56 16.38 -15.04
N ALA A 84 -11.17 15.77 -16.06
CA ALA A 84 -12.58 16.00 -16.41
C ALA A 84 -13.50 15.55 -15.26
N LYS A 85 -13.32 14.33 -14.74
CA LYS A 85 -14.10 13.79 -13.61
C LYS A 85 -13.92 14.63 -12.34
N ARG A 86 -12.70 15.08 -12.04
CA ARG A 86 -12.42 15.99 -10.91
C ARG A 86 -13.10 17.35 -11.06
N ARG A 87 -13.17 17.90 -12.29
CA ARG A 87 -13.90 19.16 -12.53
C ARG A 87 -15.41 18.98 -12.43
N ALA A 88 -15.92 17.79 -12.75
CA ALA A 88 -17.34 17.48 -12.74
C ALA A 88 -17.87 17.13 -11.34
N SER A 89 -17.07 16.53 -10.46
CA SER A 89 -17.45 16.14 -9.11
C SER A 89 -16.52 16.76 -8.06
N ARG A 90 -17.13 17.52 -7.12
CA ARG A 90 -16.41 18.04 -5.95
C ARG A 90 -15.89 16.93 -5.05
N TYR A 91 -16.62 15.82 -4.94
CA TYR A 91 -16.20 14.67 -4.15
C TYR A 91 -14.95 14.04 -4.74
N LEU A 92 -14.92 13.78 -6.05
CA LEU A 92 -13.77 13.17 -6.72
C LEU A 92 -12.51 14.07 -6.66
N ASP A 93 -12.67 15.39 -6.73
CA ASP A 93 -11.54 16.32 -6.55
C ASP A 93 -10.98 16.32 -5.12
N ALA A 94 -11.87 16.31 -4.12
CA ALA A 94 -11.49 16.19 -2.72
C ALA A 94 -10.81 14.84 -2.44
N PHE A 95 -11.40 13.74 -2.90
CA PHE A 95 -10.85 12.39 -2.79
C PHE A 95 -9.43 12.32 -3.37
N TYR A 96 -9.23 12.80 -4.60
CA TYR A 96 -7.92 12.80 -5.25
C TYR A 96 -6.90 13.63 -4.45
N THR A 97 -7.31 14.79 -3.95
CA THR A 97 -6.44 15.70 -3.19
C THR A 97 -6.06 15.10 -1.84
N ASP A 98 -7.01 14.56 -1.09
CA ASP A 98 -6.80 13.92 0.20
C ASP A 98 -5.85 12.74 0.08
N ARG A 99 -6.07 11.89 -0.94
CA ARG A 99 -5.19 10.77 -1.26
C ARG A 99 -3.78 11.21 -1.56
N LYS A 100 -3.61 12.27 -2.38
CA LYS A 100 -2.28 12.84 -2.67
C LYS A 100 -1.59 13.37 -1.41
N GLN A 101 -2.34 13.90 -0.44
CA GLN A 101 -1.80 14.42 0.81
C GLN A 101 -1.53 13.34 1.87
N ARG A 102 -2.23 12.21 1.86
CA ARG A 102 -2.00 11.07 2.77
C ARG A 102 -0.58 10.51 2.64
N ARG A 103 -0.08 10.36 1.41
CA ARG A 103 1.26 9.81 1.14
C ARG A 103 2.41 10.60 1.81
N PRO A 104 2.52 11.94 1.68
CA PRO A 104 3.52 12.72 2.41
C PRO A 104 3.44 12.58 3.94
N ARG A 105 2.22 12.50 4.51
CA ARG A 105 2.03 12.35 5.96
C ARG A 105 2.54 10.99 6.45
N ALA A 106 2.13 9.92 5.77
CA ALA A 106 2.62 8.57 6.06
C ALA A 106 4.14 8.46 5.87
N GLY A 107 4.70 9.10 4.84
CA GLY A 107 6.14 9.14 4.60
C GLY A 107 6.92 9.90 5.69
N ALA A 108 6.39 11.00 6.20
CA ALA A 108 7.01 11.73 7.31
C ALA A 108 7.07 10.88 8.58
N ARG A 109 5.98 10.17 8.90
CA ARG A 109 5.92 9.28 10.07
C ARG A 109 6.79 8.03 9.89
N GLY A 110 6.83 7.45 8.69
CA GLY A 110 7.73 6.34 8.35
C GLY A 110 9.21 6.71 8.49
N LYS A 111 9.60 7.95 8.17
CA LYS A 111 10.98 8.43 8.43
C LYS A 111 11.35 8.40 9.91
N SER A 112 10.43 8.76 10.81
CA SER A 112 10.68 8.66 12.25
C SER A 112 10.90 7.21 12.69
N PHE A 113 10.15 6.27 12.11
CA PHE A 113 10.38 4.85 12.36
C PHE A 113 11.77 4.38 11.87
N LEU A 114 12.15 4.74 10.64
CA LEU A 114 13.48 4.40 10.10
C LEU A 114 14.64 4.99 10.91
N GLN A 115 14.44 6.14 11.55
CA GLN A 115 15.43 6.71 12.48
C GLN A 115 15.66 5.82 13.70
N GLU A 116 14.61 5.21 14.26
CA GLU A 116 14.75 4.25 15.37
C GLU A 116 15.48 2.99 14.92
N VAL A 117 15.17 2.46 13.72
CA VAL A 117 15.91 1.33 13.13
C VAL A 117 17.40 1.67 12.99
N LEU A 118 17.73 2.86 12.47
CA LEU A 118 19.11 3.33 12.37
C LEU A 118 19.82 3.39 13.73
N ILE A 119 19.14 3.82 14.79
CA ILE A 119 19.69 3.79 16.15
C ILE A 119 19.98 2.35 16.59
N GLY A 120 19.10 1.40 16.24
CA GLY A 120 19.30 -0.04 16.46
C GLY A 120 20.54 -0.58 15.77
N LEU A 121 20.71 -0.27 14.47
CA LEU A 121 21.88 -0.64 13.67
C LEU A 121 23.17 -0.09 14.30
N LEU A 122 23.20 1.21 14.63
CA LEU A 122 24.38 1.87 15.21
C LEU A 122 24.78 1.32 16.59
N ARG A 123 23.82 0.74 17.33
CA ARG A 123 24.06 0.10 18.63
C ARG A 123 24.31 -1.40 18.54
N GLY A 124 24.26 -1.99 17.35
CA GLY A 124 24.44 -3.42 17.13
C GLY A 124 23.28 -4.27 17.66
N TYR A 125 22.06 -3.71 17.71
CA TYR A 125 20.87 -4.45 18.15
C TYR A 125 20.21 -5.27 17.03
N CYS A 126 20.38 -4.85 15.78
CA CYS A 126 19.85 -5.50 14.59
C CYS A 126 20.72 -5.16 13.37
N ASP A 127 20.49 -5.85 12.26
CA ASP A 127 21.04 -5.55 10.94
C ASP A 127 19.93 -5.08 9.98
N LEU A 128 20.26 -4.88 8.69
CA LEU A 128 19.31 -4.39 7.67
C LEU A 128 18.27 -5.44 7.27
N ASP A 129 18.55 -6.72 7.53
CA ASP A 129 17.63 -7.83 7.35
C ASP A 129 16.34 -7.67 8.19
N LEU A 130 16.39 -6.90 9.27
CA LEU A 130 15.21 -6.50 10.05
C LEU A 130 14.09 -5.96 9.15
N LEU A 131 14.41 -5.12 8.17
CA LEU A 131 13.42 -4.51 7.27
C LEU A 131 12.77 -5.50 6.30
N LEU A 132 13.29 -6.73 6.25
CA LEU A 132 12.73 -7.80 5.44
C LEU A 132 11.72 -8.62 6.25
N ASP A 133 11.65 -8.46 7.57
CA ASP A 133 10.69 -9.21 8.39
C ASP A 133 9.23 -8.92 8.00
N PRO A 134 8.38 -9.94 7.81
CA PRO A 134 6.95 -9.78 7.48
C PRO A 134 6.12 -8.95 8.45
N PHE A 135 6.62 -8.78 9.69
CA PHE A 135 6.06 -7.84 10.64
C PHE A 135 5.96 -6.42 10.07
N PHE A 136 6.87 -6.05 9.17
CA PHE A 136 6.80 -4.79 8.45
C PHE A 136 5.99 -4.94 7.16
N LEU A 137 5.16 -3.96 6.84
CA LEU A 137 4.51 -3.85 5.54
C LEU A 137 5.55 -3.88 4.43
N HIS A 138 5.43 -4.89 3.56
CA HIS A 138 6.21 -4.97 2.35
C HIS A 138 5.70 -3.96 1.33
N PHE A 139 6.60 -3.10 0.88
CA PHE A 139 6.33 -2.26 -0.27
C PHE A 139 6.46 -3.12 -1.53
N PRO A 140 5.47 -3.12 -2.43
CA PRO A 140 5.63 -3.70 -3.77
C PRO A 140 6.89 -3.15 -4.44
N ARG A 141 7.61 -4.01 -5.17
CA ARG A 141 8.86 -3.62 -5.82
C ARG A 141 8.59 -2.54 -6.88
N PRO A 142 9.58 -1.69 -7.19
CA PRO A 142 9.47 -0.80 -8.34
C PRO A 142 9.14 -1.60 -9.61
N GLY A 143 8.06 -1.25 -10.31
CA GLY A 143 7.54 -1.99 -11.46
C GLY A 143 6.44 -3.00 -11.14
N GLU A 144 6.24 -3.37 -9.87
CA GLU A 144 5.06 -4.12 -9.40
C GLU A 144 3.89 -3.18 -9.07
N VAL A 145 4.19 -1.91 -8.73
CA VAL A 145 3.17 -0.88 -8.54
C VAL A 145 2.71 -0.34 -9.89
N GLY A 146 1.83 -1.08 -10.54
CA GLY A 146 1.00 -0.53 -11.60
C GLY A 146 -0.02 0.46 -11.04
N ALA A 147 -0.46 1.39 -11.88
CA ALA A 147 -1.75 2.01 -11.60
C ALA A 147 -2.82 0.92 -11.70
N TRP A 148 -3.74 0.91 -10.74
CA TRP A 148 -4.88 0.03 -10.72
C TRP A 148 -5.91 0.58 -11.71
N TYR A 149 -6.08 -0.13 -12.81
CA TYR A 149 -7.02 0.20 -13.88
C TYR A 149 -8.13 -0.86 -13.86
N PRO A 150 -9.31 -0.56 -13.29
CA PRO A 150 -10.41 -1.51 -13.19
C PRO A 150 -10.76 -2.16 -14.54
N GLY A 151 -10.90 -3.48 -14.57
CA GLY A 151 -11.34 -4.21 -15.77
C GLY A 151 -10.26 -4.35 -16.85
N ILE A 152 -8.98 -4.27 -16.48
CA ILE A 152 -7.85 -4.57 -17.38
C ILE A 152 -7.45 -6.05 -17.33
N GLU A 153 -7.97 -6.80 -16.36
CA GLU A 153 -7.66 -8.22 -16.17
C GLU A 153 -8.30 -9.04 -17.30
N ASP A 154 -7.52 -9.92 -17.94
CA ASP A 154 -7.89 -10.66 -19.15
C ASP A 154 -9.30 -11.32 -19.06
N GLY A 155 -10.31 -10.65 -19.63
CA GLY A 155 -11.68 -11.15 -19.75
C GLY A 155 -12.62 -10.84 -18.57
N ALA A 156 -12.19 -10.04 -17.59
CA ALA A 156 -13.05 -9.58 -16.50
C ALA A 156 -13.98 -8.43 -16.95
N ASP A 157 -15.24 -8.46 -16.52
CA ASP A 157 -16.22 -7.38 -16.74
C ASP A 157 -16.87 -6.99 -15.41
N PRO A 158 -16.12 -6.30 -14.51
CA PRO A 158 -16.65 -5.95 -13.19
C PRO A 158 -17.84 -4.99 -13.30
N ALA A 159 -18.84 -5.20 -12.45
CA ALA A 159 -20.02 -4.34 -12.35
C ALA A 159 -19.72 -3.04 -11.60
N ASP A 160 -18.79 -3.07 -10.64
CA ASP A 160 -18.39 -1.94 -9.80
C ASP A 160 -16.91 -2.00 -9.40
N LEU A 161 -16.45 -0.99 -8.66
CA LEU A 161 -15.06 -0.93 -8.19
C LEU A 161 -14.72 -1.97 -7.11
N LEU A 162 -15.72 -2.48 -6.36
CA LEU A 162 -15.49 -3.51 -5.34
C LEU A 162 -15.21 -4.86 -6.01
N GLU A 163 -15.98 -5.19 -7.03
CA GLU A 163 -15.76 -6.39 -7.84
C GLU A 163 -14.42 -6.30 -8.60
N ALA A 164 -14.11 -5.14 -9.19
CA ALA A 164 -12.81 -4.92 -9.83
C ALA A 164 -11.65 -5.12 -8.84
N LEU A 165 -11.80 -4.65 -7.60
CA LEU A 165 -10.77 -4.83 -6.57
C LEU A 165 -10.60 -6.31 -6.21
N ALA A 166 -11.70 -7.05 -6.03
CA ALA A 166 -11.66 -8.47 -5.70
C ALA A 166 -10.97 -9.33 -6.78
N ILE A 167 -11.04 -8.90 -8.05
CA ILE A 167 -10.43 -9.62 -9.18
C ILE A 167 -8.91 -9.39 -9.24
N SER A 168 -8.43 -8.22 -8.83
CA SER A 168 -7.08 -7.76 -9.12
C SER A 168 -6.23 -7.41 -7.89
N ASP A 169 -6.73 -7.62 -6.67
CA ASP A 169 -5.99 -7.23 -5.46
C ASP A 169 -4.66 -7.99 -5.37
N GLY A 170 -3.57 -7.23 -5.43
CA GLY A 170 -2.20 -7.71 -5.56
C GLY A 170 -1.45 -7.81 -4.23
N ASN A 171 -2.13 -8.13 -3.12
CA ASN A 171 -1.51 -8.29 -1.79
C ASN A 171 -0.71 -9.60 -1.63
N HIS A 172 -0.03 -10.02 -2.71
CA HIS A 172 0.49 -11.36 -2.98
C HIS A 172 1.32 -12.03 -1.86
N TYR A 173 2.02 -11.27 -1.00
CA TYR A 173 2.85 -11.85 0.08
C TYR A 173 2.18 -11.90 1.45
N ARG A 174 1.03 -11.24 1.65
CA ARG A 174 0.26 -11.37 2.89
C ARG A 174 -0.60 -12.63 2.89
N ASP A 175 -1.10 -13.01 1.72
CA ASP A 175 -1.91 -14.21 1.56
C ASP A 175 -1.07 -15.49 1.51
N VAL A 176 0.23 -15.37 1.19
CA VAL A 176 1.18 -16.49 1.12
C VAL A 176 2.47 -16.16 1.87
N PRO A 177 2.46 -16.13 3.23
CA PRO A 177 3.64 -15.80 4.04
C PRO A 177 4.81 -16.77 3.85
N GLU A 178 4.56 -17.99 3.36
CA GLU A 178 5.57 -19.01 3.12
C GLU A 178 6.51 -18.66 1.96
N ASP A 179 6.05 -17.85 1.01
CA ASP A 179 6.84 -17.40 -0.15
C ASP A 179 7.62 -16.11 0.16
N HIS A 180 7.60 -15.66 1.42
CA HIS A 180 8.18 -14.40 1.81
C HIS A 180 9.72 -14.42 1.69
N PRO A 181 10.36 -13.45 1.01
CA PRO A 181 11.81 -13.45 0.77
C PRO A 181 12.68 -13.48 2.03
N ALA A 182 12.16 -13.03 3.19
CA ALA A 182 12.87 -13.12 4.47
C ALA A 182 13.12 -14.56 4.94
N LEU A 183 12.32 -15.52 4.48
CA LEU A 183 12.55 -16.93 4.80
C LEU A 183 13.76 -17.51 4.05
N GLY A 184 14.20 -16.88 2.97
CA GLY A 184 15.34 -17.32 2.15
C GLY A 184 16.69 -16.73 2.57
N ILE A 185 16.72 -15.87 3.59
CA ILE A 185 17.93 -15.20 4.06
C ILE A 185 18.35 -15.87 5.36
N ALA A 186 19.17 -16.91 5.24
CA ALA A 186 19.79 -17.64 6.34
C ALA A 186 21.31 -17.59 6.23
#